data_AF-A0AAI9X6F6-F1
#
_entry.id   AF-A0AAI9X6F6-F1
#
_cell.length_a   1.000
_cell.length_b   1.000
_cell.length_c   1.000
_cell.angle_alpha   90.00
_cell.angle_beta   90.00
_cell.angle_gamma   90.00
#
_symmetry.space_group_name_H-M   'P 1'
#
loop_
_entity.id
_entity.type
_entity.pdbx_description
1 polymer ?
#
loop_
_entity_poly.entity_id
_entity_poly.type
_entity_poly.pdbx_seq_one_letter_code
_entity_poly.pdbx_strand_id
1 'polypeptide(L)'
;MSDLQSLSPSIESDLSTFVDRQVSLTDILQGYQPLNSEDDTPFFLQTVFKYLPADGQFNLIEDLSRCQNDQELRQHAESLDTGLLRPMLSTGGKTPAITPSPCLELEESIDHLNT
;
A
#
# COMPACT_ATOMS: atom_id res chain seq x y z
N MET A 1 28.92 17.76 25.92
CA MET A 1 29.09 16.88 24.75
C MET A 1 27.74 16.35 24.37
N SER A 2 27.21 16.79 23.24
CA SER A 2 26.29 16.06 22.36
C SER A 2 26.06 17.00 21.18
N ASP A 3 26.91 16.85 20.18
CA ASP A 3 26.80 17.51 18.90
C ASP A 3 25.46 17.08 18.28
N LEU A 4 24.48 18.01 18.25
CA LEU A 4 23.39 17.92 17.29
C LEU A 4 24.02 18.18 15.93
N GLN A 5 24.54 17.09 15.36
CA GLN A 5 25.11 17.04 14.03
C GLN A 5 24.07 17.64 13.08
N SER A 6 24.41 18.79 12.48
CA SER A 6 23.58 19.52 11.53
C SER A 6 22.97 18.52 10.54
N LEU A 7 21.65 18.35 10.59
CA LEU A 7 20.94 17.55 9.60
C LEU A 7 21.17 18.18 8.23
N SER A 8 21.39 17.35 7.20
CA SER A 8 21.44 17.86 5.84
C SER A 8 20.07 18.45 5.47
N PRO A 9 20.01 19.51 4.65
CA PRO A 9 18.76 20.21 4.31
C PRO A 9 17.68 19.29 3.74
N SER A 10 18.06 18.19 3.07
CA SER A 10 17.13 17.17 2.57
C SER A 10 16.38 16.44 3.68
N ILE A 11 17.06 16.03 4.75
CA ILE A 11 16.44 15.30 5.86
C ILE A 11 15.51 16.22 6.64
N GLU A 12 15.90 17.49 6.82
CA GLU A 12 15.06 18.50 7.47
C GLU A 12 13.76 18.74 6.69
N SER A 13 13.86 18.85 5.36
CA SER A 13 12.69 18.95 4.46
C SER A 13 11.80 17.71 4.54
N ASP A 14 12.38 16.51 4.43
CA ASP A 14 11.62 15.25 4.44
C ASP A 14 10.85 15.08 5.76
N LEU A 15 11.51 15.40 6.88
CA LEU A 15 10.88 15.38 8.20
C LEU A 15 9.75 16.41 8.31
N SER A 16 9.95 17.64 7.84
CA SER A 16 8.90 18.66 7.83
C SER A 16 7.67 18.17 7.07
N THR A 17 7.85 17.66 5.84
CA THR A 17 6.72 17.17 5.05
C THR A 17 6.01 15.99 5.69
N PHE A 18 6.75 15.12 6.39
CA PHE A 18 6.16 14.00 7.12
C PHE A 18 5.30 14.50 8.29
N VAL A 19 5.80 15.47 9.06
CA VAL A 19 5.06 16.09 10.16
C VAL A 19 3.80 16.76 9.64
N ASP A 20 3.87 17.51 8.53
CA ASP A 20 2.71 18.17 7.93
C ASP A 20 1.62 17.17 7.52
N ARG A 21 2.01 16.02 6.94
CA ARG A 21 1.09 14.93 6.61
C ARG A 21 0.46 14.30 7.86
N GLN A 22 1.25 14.11 8.91
CA GLN A 22 0.76 13.53 10.16
C GLN A 22 -0.25 14.46 10.87
N VAL A 23 0.01 15.76 10.87
CA VAL A 23 -0.93 16.77 11.38
C VAL A 23 -2.22 16.76 10.57
N SER A 24 -2.11 16.78 9.24
CA SER A 24 -3.28 16.75 8.34
C SER A 24 -4.15 15.51 8.58
N LEU A 25 -3.54 14.33 8.74
CA LEU A 25 -4.27 13.10 9.08
C LEU A 25 -5.01 13.24 10.41
N THR A 26 -4.33 13.76 11.42
CA THR A 26 -4.88 13.91 12.77
C THR A 26 -6.09 14.83 12.75
N ASP A 27 -6.00 15.95 12.03
CA ASP A 27 -7.09 16.92 11.90
C ASP A 27 -8.31 16.30 11.20
N ILE A 28 -8.11 15.56 10.10
CA ILE A 28 -9.18 14.85 9.39
C ILE A 28 -9.87 13.85 10.34
N LEU A 29 -9.09 13.02 11.03
CA LEU A 29 -9.62 11.95 11.87
C LEU A 29 -10.23 12.44 13.19
N GLN A 30 -9.81 13.61 13.69
CA GLN A 30 -10.42 14.22 14.86
C GLN A 30 -11.86 14.69 14.59
N GLY A 31 -12.18 15.05 13.34
CA GLY A 31 -13.53 15.43 12.93
C GLY A 31 -14.49 14.26 12.75
N TYR A 32 -13.97 13.05 12.59
CA TYR A 32 -14.74 11.87 12.22
C TYR A 32 -15.71 11.40 13.33
N GLN A 33 -16.96 11.12 12.98
CA GLN A 33 -17.94 10.50 13.86
C GLN A 33 -18.14 9.02 13.52
N PRO A 34 -17.77 8.08 14.43
CA PRO A 34 -18.03 6.66 14.26
C PRO A 34 -19.51 6.34 14.08
N LEU A 35 -19.83 5.49 13.11
CA LEU A 35 -21.20 5.06 12.83
C LEU A 35 -21.79 4.21 13.97
N ASN A 36 -20.94 3.40 14.61
CA ASN A 36 -21.29 2.53 15.73
C ASN A 36 -20.02 2.20 16.55
N SER A 37 -20.14 1.38 17.59
CA SER A 37 -19.03 0.98 18.46
C SER A 37 -17.99 0.07 17.79
N GLU A 38 -18.31 -0.52 16.63
CA GLU A 38 -17.44 -1.41 15.87
C GLU A 38 -16.75 -0.70 14.70
N ASP A 39 -17.10 0.57 14.44
CA ASP A 39 -16.51 1.37 13.37
C ASP A 39 -15.08 1.78 13.76
N ASP A 40 -14.11 1.05 13.21
CA ASP A 40 -12.68 1.22 13.43
C ASP A 40 -11.98 2.06 12.35
N THR A 41 -12.75 2.74 11.49
CA THR A 41 -12.24 3.54 10.36
C THR A 41 -11.05 4.44 10.72
N PRO A 42 -11.07 5.22 11.83
CA PRO A 42 -9.93 6.07 12.18
C PRO A 42 -8.67 5.28 12.48
N PHE A 43 -8.80 4.16 13.20
CA PHE A 43 -7.68 3.31 13.54
C PHE A 43 -7.12 2.61 12.31
N PHE A 44 -7.99 2.14 11.42
CA PHE A 44 -7.60 1.54 10.15
C PHE A 44 -6.81 2.54 9.28
N LEU A 45 -7.32 3.76 9.06
CA LEU A 45 -6.65 4.77 8.24
C LEU A 45 -5.30 5.22 8.84
N GLN A 46 -5.19 5.34 10.18
CA GLN A 46 -3.90 5.57 10.85
C GLN A 46 -2.91 4.44 10.60
N THR A 47 -3.39 3.20 10.65
CA THR A 47 -2.56 2.02 10.41
C THR A 47 -2.08 1.99 8.97
N VAL A 48 -2.96 2.22 7.99
CA VAL A 48 -2.59 2.29 6.58
C VAL A 48 -1.56 3.40 6.35
N PHE A 49 -1.79 4.61 6.86
CA PHE A 49 -0.84 5.72 6.75
C PHE A 49 0.54 5.35 7.29
N LYS A 50 0.61 4.73 8.47
CA LYS A 50 1.86 4.34 9.12
C LYS A 50 2.71 3.39 8.26
N TYR A 51 2.08 2.48 7.51
CA TYR A 51 2.78 1.45 6.76
C TYR A 51 2.94 1.74 5.27
N LEU A 52 2.26 2.76 4.74
CA LEU A 52 2.48 3.22 3.37
C LEU A 52 3.87 3.87 3.22
N PRO A 53 4.52 3.73 2.05
CA PRO A 53 5.69 4.52 1.70
C PRO A 53 5.34 6.01 1.60
N ALA A 54 6.34 6.89 1.55
CA ALA A 54 6.14 8.35 1.54
C ALA A 54 5.14 8.84 0.48
N ASP A 55 5.24 8.35 -0.76
CA ASP A 55 4.31 8.70 -1.84
C ASP A 55 2.89 8.19 -1.54
N GLY A 56 2.76 6.99 -0.95
CA GLY A 56 1.48 6.44 -0.53
C GLY A 56 0.85 7.25 0.61
N GLN A 57 1.65 7.71 1.56
CA GLN A 57 1.19 8.61 2.62
C GLN A 57 0.68 9.93 2.03
N PHE A 58 1.41 10.52 1.08
CA PHE A 58 0.99 11.74 0.40
C PHE A 58 -0.35 11.56 -0.31
N ASN A 59 -0.47 10.53 -1.16
CA ASN A 59 -1.69 10.24 -1.90
C ASN A 59 -2.87 9.98 -0.95
N LEU A 60 -2.65 9.24 0.14
CA LEU A 60 -3.70 8.99 1.13
C LEU A 60 -4.21 10.29 1.75
N ILE A 61 -3.33 11.22 2.15
CA ILE A 61 -3.77 12.51 2.70
C ILE A 61 -4.53 13.32 1.65
N GLU A 62 -4.05 13.35 0.41
CA GLU A 62 -4.72 14.02 -0.69
C GLU A 62 -6.14 13.47 -0.91
N ASP A 63 -6.30 12.15 -0.95
CA ASP A 63 -7.59 11.49 -1.13
C ASP A 63 -8.53 11.70 0.06
N LEU A 64 -8.04 11.60 1.30
CA LEU A 64 -8.85 11.84 2.48
C LEU A 64 -9.28 13.31 2.59
N SER A 65 -8.43 14.26 2.18
CA SER A 65 -8.77 15.70 2.18
C SER A 65 -9.89 16.07 1.20
N ARG A 66 -10.13 15.23 0.19
CA ARG A 66 -11.21 15.39 -0.79
C ARG A 66 -12.55 14.83 -0.31
N CYS A 67 -12.55 14.04 0.76
CA CYS A 67 -13.77 13.49 1.33
C CYS A 67 -14.59 14.61 1.99
N GLN A 68 -15.87 14.70 1.64
CA GLN A 68 -16.76 15.78 2.11
C GLN A 68 -17.45 15.44 3.44
N ASN A 69 -17.48 14.16 3.82
CA ASN A 69 -18.21 13.67 4.97
C ASN A 69 -17.66 12.31 5.45
N ASP A 70 -18.10 11.89 6.62
CA ASP A 70 -17.65 10.64 7.23
C ASP A 70 -18.02 9.38 6.42
N GLN A 71 -19.07 9.44 5.60
CA GLN A 71 -19.44 8.31 4.74
C GLN A 71 -18.39 8.08 3.66
N GLU A 72 -17.87 9.15 3.06
CA GLU A 72 -16.79 9.06 2.08
C GLU A 72 -15.50 8.55 2.70
N LEU A 73 -15.17 8.98 3.93
CA LEU A 73 -14.02 8.46 4.67
C LEU A 73 -14.13 6.94 4.93
N ARG A 74 -15.31 6.47 5.37
CA ARG A 74 -15.59 5.03 5.52
C ARG A 74 -15.46 4.29 4.21
N GLN A 75 -16.06 4.83 3.15
CA GLN A 75 -16.03 4.18 1.84
C GLN A 75 -14.61 4.08 1.30
N HIS A 76 -13.78 5.09 1.55
CA HIS A 76 -12.37 5.09 1.18
C HIS A 76 -11.60 4.00 1.95
N ALA A 77 -11.80 3.91 3.27
CA ALA A 77 -11.23 2.84 4.10
C ALA A 77 -11.65 1.44 3.61
N GLU A 78 -12.92 1.24 3.31
CA GLU A 78 -13.43 -0.01 2.74
C GLU A 78 -12.79 -0.32 1.37
N SER A 79 -12.59 0.69 0.53
CA SER A 79 -11.93 0.51 -0.77
C SER A 79 -10.46 0.08 -0.63
N LEU A 80 -9.75 0.58 0.40
CA LEU A 80 -8.38 0.17 0.69
C LEU A 80 -8.33 -1.28 1.19
N ASP A 81 -9.21 -1.65 2.11
CA ASP A 81 -9.28 -3.04 2.60
C ASP A 81 -9.62 -4.01 1.46
N THR A 82 -10.75 -3.78 0.79
CA THR A 82 -11.29 -4.72 -0.20
C THR A 82 -10.61 -4.66 -1.56
N GLY A 83 -10.16 -3.49 -1.97
CA GLY A 83 -9.56 -3.25 -3.30
C GLY A 83 -8.04 -3.39 -3.33
N LEU A 84 -7.35 -3.27 -2.19
CA LEU A 84 -5.89 -3.35 -2.14
C LEU A 84 -5.40 -4.44 -1.18
N LEU A 85 -5.75 -4.36 0.11
CA LEU A 85 -5.14 -5.22 1.13
C LEU A 85 -5.56 -6.69 0.98
N ARG A 86 -6.86 -6.98 0.84
CA ARG A 86 -7.34 -8.37 0.66
C ARG A 86 -6.82 -9.01 -0.63
N PRO A 87 -6.80 -8.35 -1.80
CA PRO A 87 -6.16 -8.89 -3.00
C PRO A 87 -4.68 -9.21 -2.81
N MET A 88 -3.94 -8.32 -2.12
CA MET A 88 -2.53 -8.57 -1.78
C MET A 88 -2.35 -9.77 -0.86
N LEU A 89 -3.26 -9.99 0.10
CA LEU A 89 -3.22 -11.17 0.98
C LEU A 89 -3.65 -12.46 0.29
N SER A 90 -4.65 -12.40 -0.59
CA SER A 90 -5.17 -13.55 -1.32
C SER A 90 -4.19 -14.08 -2.37
N THR A 91 -3.45 -13.17 -3.01
CA THR A 91 -2.57 -13.47 -4.15
C THR A 91 -1.09 -13.43 -3.77
N GLY A 92 -0.73 -12.67 -2.73
CA GLY A 92 0.63 -12.53 -2.24
C GLY A 92 1.13 -13.81 -1.58
N GLY A 93 2.35 -14.21 -1.94
CA GLY A 93 3.02 -15.40 -1.39
C GLY A 93 2.96 -16.66 -2.28
N LYS A 94 2.20 -16.64 -3.38
CA LYS A 94 2.32 -17.66 -4.42
C LYS A 94 3.11 -17.07 -5.60
N THR A 95 4.43 -17.09 -5.51
CA THR A 95 5.25 -17.08 -6.73
C THR A 95 4.71 -18.21 -7.60
N PRO A 96 4.19 -17.96 -8.81
CA PRO A 96 3.77 -19.04 -9.69
C PRO A 96 4.94 -20.02 -9.78
N ALA A 97 4.69 -21.30 -9.50
CA ALA A 97 5.72 -22.31 -9.73
C ALA A 97 6.19 -22.15 -11.17
N ILE A 98 7.51 -22.13 -11.39
CA ILE A 98 8.06 -22.08 -12.74
C ILE A 98 7.47 -23.29 -13.46
N THR A 99 6.53 -23.06 -14.37
CA THR A 99 6.01 -24.11 -15.22
C THR A 99 7.14 -24.45 -16.18
N PRO A 100 7.76 -25.64 -16.10
CA PRO A 100 8.74 -26.02 -17.10
C PRO A 100 8.03 -26.01 -18.45
N SER A 101 8.57 -25.27 -19.41
CA SER A 101 8.08 -25.32 -20.78
C SER A 101 8.08 -26.78 -21.25
N PRO A 102 7.02 -27.28 -21.88
CA PRO A 102 7.07 -28.56 -22.54
C PRO A 102 8.05 -28.43 -23.70
N CYS A 103 9.32 -28.79 -23.47
CA CYS A 103 10.18 -29.21 -24.56
C CYS A 103 9.52 -30.46 -25.13
N LEU A 104 8.75 -30.26 -26.20
CA LEU A 104 8.32 -31.35 -27.06
C LEU A 104 9.59 -31.95 -27.64
N GLU A 105 10.11 -32.98 -26.98
CA GLU A 105 11.14 -33.86 -27.48
C GLU A 105 10.51 -34.63 -28.63
N LEU A 106 10.51 -34.00 -29.81
CA LEU A 106 10.33 -34.68 -31.07
C LEU A 106 11.61 -35.49 -31.30
N GLU A 107 11.67 -36.69 -30.74
CA GLU A 107 12.61 -37.70 -31.24
C GLU A 107 12.18 -38.02 -32.67
N GLU A 108 12.73 -37.29 -33.65
CA GLU A 108 12.73 -37.73 -35.04
C GLU A 108 13.53 -39.04 -35.10
N SER A 109 12.81 -40.15 -35.06
CA SER A 109 13.33 -41.47 -35.37
C SER A 109 13.80 -41.48 -36.83
N ILE A 110 15.10 -41.29 -37.03
CA ILE A 110 15.74 -41.41 -38.34
C ILE A 110 16.00 -42.90 -38.60
N ASP A 111 14.94 -43.64 -38.90
CA ASP A 111 15.08 -45.01 -39.36
C ASP A 111 15.75 -45.05 -40.74
N HIS A 112 16.79 -45.88 -40.81
CA HIS A 112 17.70 -46.13 -41.92
C HIS A 112 16.99 -46.34 -43.27
N LEU A 113 17.40 -45.57 -44.29
CA LEU A 113 17.30 -46.01 -45.69
C LEU A 113 18.68 -46.47 -46.18
N ASN A 114 18.96 -47.77 -46.03
CA ASN A 114 19.93 -48.46 -46.86
C ASN A 114 19.22 -48.99 -48.10
N THR A 115 19.50 -48.44 -49.29
CA THR A 115 19.50 -49.17 -50.57
C THR A 115 20.44 -48.47 -51.54
#